data_AF-A0A2S2PGG6-F1
#
_entry.id   AF-A0A2S2PGG6-F1
#
_cell.length_a   1.000
_cell.length_b   1.000
_cell.length_c   1.000
_cell.angle_alpha   90.00
_cell.angle_beta   90.00
_cell.angle_gamma   90.00
#
_symmetry.space_group_name_H-M   'P 1'
#
loop_
_entity.id
_entity.type
_entity.pdbx_description
1 polymer ?
#
loop_
_entity_poly.entity_id
_entity_poly.type
_entity_poly.pdbx_seq_one_letter_code
_entity_poly.pdbx_strand_id
1 'polypeptide(L)'
;MHYGLAEPLDDILTNEELSIKLHLFLKKLEKVDRKELECTTKDQSHSQDWFHERRKRLTASNFGDICKMRENTSCRKKVFSLLYGSNITSREISYGIEMEPQGRAQFEVLSGKTVELCGLFADSEFPFLAASPDGLVGENGIVEIKCPFVAINTLNAV
;
A
#
# COMPACT_ATOMS: atom_id res chain seq x y z
N MET A 1 22.18 -18.05 23.03
CA MET A 1 21.22 -16.97 22.75
C MET A 1 20.51 -17.27 21.43
N HIS A 2 19.32 -17.86 21.50
CA HIS A 2 18.48 -18.18 20.33
C HIS A 2 17.73 -16.92 19.87
N TYR A 3 18.40 -16.05 19.12
CA TYR A 3 17.73 -14.97 18.40
C TYR A 3 17.10 -15.55 17.12
N GLY A 4 15.77 -15.65 17.07
CA GLY A 4 15.07 -15.77 15.78
C GLY A 4 14.10 -16.94 15.58
N LEU A 5 13.90 -17.83 16.56
CA LEU A 5 12.75 -18.73 16.50
C LEU A 5 11.52 -17.90 16.83
N ALA A 6 10.79 -17.47 15.78
CA ALA A 6 9.46 -16.93 15.96
C ALA A 6 8.66 -17.95 16.75
N GLU A 7 8.05 -17.52 17.87
CA GLU A 7 7.09 -18.37 18.57
C GLU A 7 6.10 -18.90 17.53
N PRO A 8 5.77 -20.21 17.58
CA PRO A 8 4.73 -20.77 16.74
C PRO A 8 3.50 -19.87 16.80
N LEU A 9 2.81 -19.70 15.67
CA LEU A 9 1.42 -19.28 15.77
C LEU A 9 0.78 -20.33 16.67
N ASP A 10 0.25 -19.94 17.84
CA ASP A 10 -0.49 -20.88 18.67
C ASP A 10 -1.49 -21.58 17.73
N ASP A 11 -1.46 -22.91 17.68
CA ASP A 11 -2.28 -23.76 16.81
C ASP A 11 -3.76 -23.69 17.25
N ILE A 12 -4.32 -22.48 17.26
CA ILE A 12 -5.72 -22.17 17.61
C ILE A 12 -6.64 -22.69 16.50
N LEU A 13 -6.11 -22.88 15.29
CA LEU A 13 -6.85 -23.32 14.11
C LEU A 13 -6.11 -24.49 13.45
N THR A 14 -6.86 -25.53 13.13
CA THR A 14 -6.39 -26.63 12.30
C THR A 14 -6.08 -26.14 10.88
N ASN A 15 -5.22 -26.87 10.16
CA ASN A 15 -4.92 -26.58 8.74
C ASN A 15 -6.19 -26.56 7.86
N GLU A 16 -7.17 -27.41 8.19
CA GLU A 16 -8.45 -27.45 7.49
C GLU A 16 -9.26 -26.18 7.71
N GLU A 17 -9.40 -25.74 8.96
CA GLU A 17 -10.10 -24.49 9.29
C GLU A 17 -9.41 -23.27 8.68
N LEU A 18 -8.08 -23.25 8.66
CA LEU A 18 -7.30 -22.20 8.01
C LEU A 18 -7.58 -22.15 6.51
N SER A 19 -7.59 -23.30 5.84
CA SER A 19 -7.89 -23.41 4.41
C SER A 19 -9.30 -22.92 4.08
N ILE A 20 -10.29 -23.32 4.88
CA ILE A 20 -11.68 -22.86 4.74
C ILE A 20 -11.76 -21.34 4.91
N LYS A 21 -11.15 -20.78 5.95
CA LYS A 21 -11.14 -19.33 6.20
C LYS A 21 -10.45 -18.54 5.09
N LEU A 22 -9.31 -19.04 4.59
CA LEU A 22 -8.60 -18.45 3.47
C LEU A 22 -9.49 -18.39 2.22
N HIS A 23 -10.12 -19.50 1.86
CA HIS A 23 -11.02 -19.57 0.72
C HIS A 23 -12.20 -18.60 0.83
N LEU A 24 -12.84 -18.56 2.01
CA LEU A 24 -13.95 -17.63 2.27
C LEU A 24 -13.51 -16.17 2.20
N PHE A 25 -12.29 -15.87 2.65
CA PHE A 25 -11.73 -14.52 2.58
C PHE A 25 -11.46 -14.10 1.13
N LEU A 26 -10.81 -14.95 0.34
CA LEU A 26 -10.55 -14.68 -1.08
C LEU A 26 -11.85 -14.48 -1.87
N LYS A 27 -12.85 -15.33 -1.65
CA LYS A 27 -14.20 -15.17 -2.22
C LYS A 27 -14.89 -13.86 -1.85
N LYS A 28 -14.61 -13.30 -0.67
CA LYS A 28 -15.13 -11.98 -0.29
C LYS A 28 -14.43 -10.87 -1.08
N LEU A 29 -13.11 -10.97 -1.27
CA LEU A 29 -12.34 -10.00 -2.03
C LEU A 29 -12.73 -10.00 -3.53
N GLU A 30 -12.99 -11.16 -4.12
CA GLU A 30 -13.48 -11.29 -5.50
C GLU A 30 -14.80 -10.56 -5.76
N LYS A 31 -15.64 -10.44 -4.73
CA LYS A 31 -16.97 -9.81 -4.81
C LYS A 31 -16.93 -8.30 -4.61
N VAL A 32 -15.77 -7.72 -4.30
CA VAL A 32 -15.65 -6.27 -4.09
C VAL A 32 -15.86 -5.55 -5.41
N ASP A 33 -16.75 -4.56 -5.42
CA ASP A 33 -16.86 -3.65 -6.55
C ASP A 33 -15.61 -2.77 -6.60
N ARG A 34 -14.78 -3.01 -7.61
CA ARG A 34 -13.49 -2.32 -7.79
C ARG A 34 -13.66 -0.84 -8.13
N LYS A 35 -14.74 -0.46 -8.81
CA LYS A 35 -15.03 0.94 -9.14
C LYS A 35 -15.48 1.70 -7.91
N GLU A 36 -16.36 1.08 -7.12
CA GLU A 36 -16.79 1.66 -5.84
C GLU A 36 -15.61 1.77 -4.86
N LEU A 37 -14.75 0.73 -4.79
CA LEU A 37 -13.53 0.74 -4.00
C LEU A 37 -12.63 1.93 -4.37
N GLU A 38 -12.34 2.11 -5.66
CA GLU A 38 -11.54 3.24 -6.13
C GLU A 38 -12.19 4.56 -5.73
N CYS A 39 -13.48 4.73 -6.02
CA CYS A 39 -14.20 5.97 -5.79
C CYS A 39 -14.27 6.37 -4.30
N THR A 40 -14.57 5.42 -3.42
CA THR A 40 -14.73 5.66 -1.97
C THR A 40 -13.39 5.90 -1.26
N THR A 41 -12.28 5.54 -1.91
CA THR A 41 -10.94 5.63 -1.33
C THR A 41 -10.03 6.66 -2.02
N LYS A 42 -10.61 7.54 -2.86
CA LYS A 42 -9.91 8.61 -3.59
C LYS A 42 -9.13 9.58 -2.72
N ASP A 43 -9.58 9.82 -1.49
CA ASP A 43 -8.90 10.71 -0.55
C ASP A 43 -7.69 10.05 0.12
N GLN A 44 -7.37 8.79 -0.24
CA GLN A 44 -6.19 8.04 0.16
C GLN A 44 -5.84 8.15 1.66
N SER A 45 -4.73 8.80 2.00
CA SER A 45 -4.23 8.96 3.38
C SER A 45 -5.19 9.73 4.29
N HIS A 46 -6.17 10.44 3.74
CA HIS A 46 -7.24 11.11 4.47
C HIS A 46 -8.52 10.26 4.60
N SER A 47 -8.56 9.05 4.02
CA SER A 47 -9.70 8.13 4.08
C SER A 47 -9.43 6.94 5.00
N GLN A 48 -10.29 6.76 6.01
CA GLN A 48 -10.24 5.56 6.87
C GLN A 48 -10.57 4.28 6.09
N ASP A 49 -11.46 4.36 5.10
CA ASP A 49 -11.81 3.23 4.26
C ASP A 49 -10.62 2.78 3.41
N TRP A 50 -9.80 3.71 2.93
CA TRP A 50 -8.55 3.39 2.26
C TRP A 50 -7.62 2.55 3.16
N PHE A 51 -7.43 2.93 4.42
CA PHE A 51 -6.66 2.13 5.39
C PHE A 51 -7.31 0.76 5.70
N HIS A 52 -8.63 0.70 5.82
CA HIS A 52 -9.36 -0.55 6.04
C HIS A 52 -9.18 -1.53 4.88
N GLU A 53 -9.28 -1.05 3.65
CA GLU A 53 -9.18 -1.88 2.45
C GLU A 53 -7.73 -2.32 2.18
N ARG A 54 -6.75 -1.45 2.47
CA ARG A 54 -5.33 -1.82 2.40
C ARG A 54 -4.94 -2.90 3.39
N ARG A 55 -5.51 -2.94 4.59
CA ARG A 55 -5.23 -4.01 5.58
C ARG A 55 -5.69 -5.40 5.12
N LYS A 56 -6.60 -5.46 4.14
CA LYS A 56 -7.09 -6.72 3.58
C LYS A 56 -6.19 -7.25 2.45
N ARG A 57 -5.22 -6.46 1.99
CA ARG A 57 -4.48 -6.70 0.74
C ARG A 57 -2.98 -6.46 0.90
N LEU A 58 -2.18 -7.12 0.08
CA LEU A 58 -0.77 -6.79 -0.11
C LEU A 58 -0.71 -5.63 -1.11
N THR A 59 -0.11 -4.53 -0.69
CA THR A 59 -0.10 -3.30 -1.49
C THR A 59 1.24 -3.10 -2.15
N ALA A 60 1.29 -2.46 -3.33
CA ALA A 60 2.54 -2.20 -4.05
C ALA A 60 3.69 -1.68 -3.15
N SER A 61 3.39 -0.75 -2.23
CA SER A 61 4.38 -0.16 -1.31
C SER A 61 5.00 -1.14 -0.29
N ASN A 62 4.35 -2.29 -0.03
CA ASN A 62 4.87 -3.34 0.85
C ASN A 62 5.25 -4.63 0.10
N PHE A 63 4.83 -4.79 -1.15
CA PHE A 63 5.02 -6.02 -1.90
C PHE A 63 6.50 -6.31 -2.20
N GLY A 64 7.30 -5.26 -2.43
CA GLY A 64 8.74 -5.39 -2.61
C GLY A 64 9.46 -6.03 -1.42
N ASP A 65 8.98 -5.80 -0.19
CA ASP A 65 9.51 -6.47 1.00
C ASP A 65 9.14 -7.95 1.07
N ILE A 66 7.94 -8.28 0.60
CA ILE A 66 7.42 -9.64 0.59
C ILE A 66 8.22 -10.49 -0.41
N CYS A 67 8.45 -9.95 -1.61
CA CYS A 67 9.27 -10.61 -2.64
C CYS A 67 10.72 -10.85 -2.19
N LYS A 68 11.23 -10.04 -1.25
CA LYS A 68 12.60 -10.15 -0.71
C LYS A 68 12.71 -11.05 0.52
N MET A 69 11.60 -11.65 0.97
CA MET A 69 11.64 -12.57 2.11
C MET A 69 12.53 -13.78 1.80
N ARG A 70 13.41 -14.09 2.75
CA ARG A 70 14.26 -15.28 2.73
C ARG A 70 13.61 -16.38 3.57
N GLU A 71 14.08 -17.61 3.43
CA GLU A 71 13.60 -18.76 4.22
C GLU A 71 13.67 -18.52 5.74
N ASN A 72 14.68 -17.78 6.20
CA ASN A 72 14.85 -17.42 7.61
C ASN A 72 14.11 -16.12 8.01
N THR A 73 13.40 -15.46 7.09
CA THR A 73 12.60 -14.27 7.40
C THR A 73 11.29 -14.71 8.04
N SER A 74 11.01 -14.24 9.25
CA SER A 74 9.78 -14.61 9.96
C SER A 74 8.54 -14.07 9.25
N CYS A 75 7.75 -14.98 8.67
CA CYS A 75 6.44 -14.67 8.10
C CYS A 75 5.50 -14.06 9.17
N ARG A 76 5.48 -14.62 10.39
CA ARG A 76 4.70 -14.08 11.54
C ARG A 76 4.99 -12.59 11.77
N LYS A 77 6.27 -12.20 11.87
CA LYS A 77 6.65 -10.80 12.08
C LYS A 77 6.21 -9.90 10.92
N LYS A 78 6.33 -10.38 9.68
CA LYS A 78 5.89 -9.62 8.50
C LYS A 78 4.38 -9.42 8.52
N VAL A 79 3.60 -10.48 8.74
CA VAL A 79 2.14 -10.42 8.84
C VAL A 79 1.70 -9.50 9.98
N PHE A 80 2.33 -9.61 11.16
CA PHE A 80 2.04 -8.74 12.29
C PHE A 80 2.30 -7.27 11.95
N SER A 81 3.44 -6.97 11.31
CA SER A 81 3.77 -5.61 10.88
C SER A 81 2.82 -5.06 9.82
N LEU A 82 2.28 -5.91 8.92
CA LEU A 82 1.33 -5.48 7.90
C LEU A 82 -0.05 -5.16 8.49
N LEU A 83 -0.49 -5.96 9.48
CA LEU A 83 -1.82 -5.83 10.09
C LEU A 83 -1.89 -4.79 11.22
N TYR A 84 -0.81 -4.72 12.01
CA TYR A 84 -0.75 -3.96 13.26
C TYR A 84 0.41 -2.98 13.32
N GLY A 85 1.16 -2.81 12.21
CA GLY A 85 2.18 -1.78 12.12
C GLY A 85 1.58 -0.43 12.51
N SER A 86 2.30 0.32 13.36
CA SER A 86 1.83 1.63 13.78
C SER A 86 1.69 2.54 12.56
N ASN A 87 0.65 3.38 12.56
CA ASN A 87 0.60 4.55 11.68
C ASN A 87 1.70 5.52 12.13
N ILE A 88 2.93 5.24 11.70
CA ILE A 88 4.09 6.09 12.01
C ILE A 88 3.86 7.40 11.28
N THR A 89 3.53 8.44 12.04
CA THR A 89 3.55 9.80 11.55
C THR A 89 4.93 10.35 11.84
N SER A 90 5.81 10.36 10.84
CA SER A 90 7.13 10.98 10.94
C SER A 90 7.13 12.34 10.23
N ARG A 91 8.18 13.15 10.47
CA ARG A 91 8.34 14.43 9.79
C ARG A 91 8.48 14.25 8.29
N GLU A 92 9.16 13.19 7.86
CA GLU A 92 9.37 12.83 6.46
C GLU A 92 8.08 12.42 5.77
N ILE A 93 7.24 11.62 6.44
CA ILE A 93 5.93 11.21 5.90
C ILE A 93 5.00 12.41 5.81
N SER A 94 4.94 13.24 6.86
CA SER A 94 4.09 14.44 6.88
C SER A 94 4.50 15.41 5.77
N TYR A 95 5.80 15.65 5.61
CA TYR A 95 6.35 16.45 4.52
C TYR A 95 5.99 15.87 3.15
N GLY A 96 6.09 14.54 2.98
CA GLY A 96 5.70 13.88 1.74
C GLY A 96 4.26 14.17 1.35
N ILE A 97 3.33 13.97 2.30
CA ILE A 97 1.89 14.23 2.11
C ILE A 97 1.64 15.72 1.78
N GLU A 98 2.29 16.63 2.50
CA GLU A 98 2.11 18.08 2.32
C GLU A 98 2.67 18.60 0.98
N MET A 99 3.69 17.93 0.42
CA MET A 99 4.41 18.38 -0.78
C MET A 99 4.01 17.64 -2.06
N GLU A 100 3.32 16.51 -1.94
CA GLU A 100 2.85 15.74 -3.10
C GLU A 100 1.97 16.56 -4.05
N PRO A 101 1.02 17.41 -3.60
CA PRO A 101 0.26 18.27 -4.49
C PRO A 101 1.11 19.22 -5.34
N GLN A 102 2.20 19.74 -4.79
CA GLN A 102 3.13 20.65 -5.44
C GLN A 102 3.99 19.87 -6.44
N GLY A 103 4.45 18.66 -6.06
CA GLY A 103 5.14 17.74 -6.97
C GLY A 103 4.28 17.37 -8.18
N ARG A 104 2.99 17.09 -7.94
CA ARG A 104 2.00 16.83 -9.00
C ARG A 104 1.85 18.04 -9.93
N ALA A 105 1.59 19.23 -9.39
CA ALA A 105 1.45 20.44 -10.18
C ALA A 105 2.70 20.74 -11.04
N GLN A 106 3.89 20.52 -10.49
CA GLN A 106 5.14 20.69 -11.24
C GLN A 106 5.27 19.66 -12.37
N PHE A 107 4.89 18.40 -12.13
CA PHE A 107 4.85 17.38 -13.17
C PHE A 107 3.88 17.76 -14.29
N GLU A 108 2.68 18.27 -13.96
CA GLU A 108 1.70 18.69 -14.95
C GLU A 108 2.23 19.82 -15.84
N VAL A 109 2.88 20.82 -15.24
CA VAL A 109 3.51 21.94 -15.96
C VAL A 109 4.63 21.46 -16.88
N LEU A 110 5.53 20.60 -16.39
CA LEU A 110 6.69 20.14 -17.16
C LEU A 110 6.32 19.16 -18.28
N SER A 111 5.36 18.28 -18.02
CA SER A 111 4.95 17.24 -18.97
C SER A 111 3.86 17.69 -19.93
N GLY A 112 3.13 18.76 -19.60
CA GLY A 112 1.92 19.18 -20.33
C GLY A 112 0.75 18.19 -20.21
N LYS A 113 0.81 17.25 -19.25
CA LYS A 113 -0.23 16.24 -19.02
C LYS A 113 -0.94 16.51 -17.70
N THR A 114 -2.25 16.31 -17.68
CA THR A 114 -3.05 16.36 -16.45
C THR A 114 -2.89 15.07 -15.65
N VAL A 115 -2.87 15.20 -14.32
CA VAL A 115 -2.85 14.10 -13.37
C VAL A 115 -4.18 14.03 -12.64
N GLU A 116 -4.88 12.90 -12.77
CA GLU A 116 -6.12 12.65 -12.06
C GLU A 116 -5.86 11.95 -10.71
N LEU A 117 -6.49 12.43 -9.64
CA LEU A 117 -6.48 11.76 -8.36
C LEU A 117 -7.27 10.45 -8.42
N CYS A 118 -6.82 9.45 -7.68
CA CYS A 118 -7.42 8.13 -7.67
C CYS A 118 -7.30 7.43 -6.31
N GLY A 119 -8.13 6.42 -6.10
CA GLY A 119 -8.15 5.64 -4.86
C GLY A 119 -7.32 4.36 -4.90
N LEU A 120 -7.86 3.32 -4.28
CA LEU A 120 -7.27 1.98 -4.25
C LEU A 120 -7.79 1.13 -5.42
N PHE A 121 -6.87 0.62 -6.22
CA PHE A 121 -7.14 -0.37 -7.25
C PHE A 121 -6.81 -1.76 -6.71
N ALA A 122 -7.79 -2.66 -6.70
CA ALA A 122 -7.57 -4.08 -6.46
C ALA A 122 -7.36 -4.81 -7.78
N ASP A 123 -6.40 -5.75 -7.79
CA ASP A 123 -6.09 -6.54 -8.96
C ASP A 123 -7.26 -7.45 -9.36
N SER A 124 -7.46 -7.63 -10.67
CA SER A 124 -8.60 -8.38 -11.20
C SER A 124 -8.45 -9.89 -11.09
N GLU A 125 -7.21 -10.39 -11.16
CA GLU A 125 -6.87 -11.81 -11.14
C GLU A 125 -6.53 -12.25 -9.71
N PHE A 126 -5.82 -11.38 -8.98
CA PHE A 126 -5.36 -11.61 -7.62
C PHE A 126 -5.92 -10.55 -6.67
N PRO A 127 -7.19 -10.64 -6.24
CA PRO A 127 -7.88 -9.56 -5.52
C PRO A 127 -7.32 -9.26 -4.11
N PHE A 128 -6.37 -10.08 -3.64
CA PHE A 128 -5.56 -9.81 -2.46
C PHE A 128 -4.37 -8.87 -2.73
N LEU A 129 -4.13 -8.47 -3.98
CA LEU A 129 -3.16 -7.46 -4.39
C LEU A 129 -3.88 -6.13 -4.66
N ALA A 130 -3.21 -5.02 -4.32
CA ALA A 130 -3.72 -3.69 -4.62
C ALA A 130 -2.62 -2.63 -4.78
N ALA A 131 -2.97 -1.51 -5.40
CA ALA A 131 -2.12 -0.34 -5.52
C ALA A 131 -2.96 0.95 -5.46
N SER A 132 -2.36 2.02 -4.93
CA SER A 132 -2.87 3.38 -5.06
C SER A 132 -1.75 4.21 -5.65
N PRO A 133 -1.75 4.47 -6.95
CA PRO A 133 -0.79 5.40 -7.53
C PRO A 133 -1.08 6.82 -7.05
N ASP A 134 -0.07 7.69 -7.14
CA ASP A 134 -0.21 9.10 -6.74
C ASP A 134 -1.04 9.90 -7.76
N GLY A 135 -1.24 9.34 -8.96
CA GLY A 135 -2.26 9.77 -9.89
C GLY A 135 -2.26 9.00 -11.22
N LEU A 136 -3.32 9.21 -12.00
CA LEU A 136 -3.50 8.66 -13.35
C LEU A 136 -3.15 9.72 -14.40
N VAL A 137 -2.56 9.31 -15.52
CA VAL A 137 -2.11 10.21 -16.58
C VAL A 137 -2.52 9.67 -17.94
N GLY A 138 -3.43 10.38 -18.62
CA GLY A 138 -3.99 9.93 -19.89
C GLY A 138 -4.74 8.60 -19.75
N GLU A 139 -4.78 7.79 -20.80
CA GLU A 139 -5.60 6.55 -20.80
C GLU A 139 -4.96 5.38 -20.04
N ASN A 140 -3.63 5.28 -20.04
CA ASN A 140 -2.91 4.08 -19.55
C ASN A 140 -1.68 4.41 -18.69
N GLY A 141 -1.51 5.68 -18.28
CA GLY A 141 -0.36 6.12 -17.50
C GLY A 141 -0.69 6.26 -16.01
N ILE A 142 0.32 6.07 -15.18
CA ILE A 142 0.29 6.39 -13.75
C ILE A 142 1.51 7.24 -13.39
N VAL A 143 1.43 7.96 -12.29
CA VAL A 143 2.56 8.69 -11.70
C VAL A 143 2.82 8.22 -10.27
N GLU A 144 4.10 8.18 -9.91
CA GLU A 144 4.60 7.98 -8.55
C GLU A 144 5.49 9.19 -8.23
N ILE A 145 5.10 9.98 -7.24
CA ILE A 145 5.70 11.23 -6.81
C ILE A 145 6.48 10.96 -5.53
N LYS A 146 7.73 11.40 -5.49
CA LYS A 146 8.57 11.30 -4.29
C LYS A 146 9.03 12.68 -3.86
N CYS A 147 8.69 13.05 -2.63
CA CYS A 147 9.09 14.29 -1.98
C CYS A 147 10.04 13.99 -0.80
N PRO A 148 11.34 13.73 -1.05
CA PRO A 148 12.27 13.34 0.00
C PRO A 148 12.58 14.52 0.93
N PHE A 149 12.31 14.37 2.23
CA PHE A 149 12.57 15.40 3.23
C PHE A 149 14.03 15.88 3.27
N VAL A 150 14.99 14.99 3.00
CA VAL A 150 16.42 15.32 2.97
C VAL A 150 16.79 16.36 1.89
N ALA A 151 15.98 16.51 0.85
CA ALA A 151 16.23 17.45 -0.23
C ALA A 151 15.76 18.88 0.10
N ILE A 152 15.06 19.11 1.22
CA ILE A 152 14.44 20.41 1.56
C ILE A 152 15.44 21.57 1.60
N ASN A 153 16.68 21.31 2.01
CA ASN A 153 17.75 22.31 2.14
C ASN A 153 18.84 22.16 1.08
N THR A 154 18.63 21.33 0.06
CA THR A 154 19.64 21.15 -0.98
C THR A 154 19.52 22.29 -1.99
N LEU A 155 20.40 23.28 -1.86
CA LEU A 155 20.54 24.42 -2.78
C LEU A 155 20.93 24.03 -4.23
N ASN A 156 21.15 22.74 -4.50
CA ASN A 156 21.63 22.21 -5.78
C ASN A 156 20.57 21.44 -6.57
N ALA A 157 19.28 21.57 -6.24
CA ALA A 157 18.20 21.00 -7.04
C ALA A 157 17.66 22.06 -8.03
N VAL A 158 18.48 22.40 -9.03
CA VAL A 158 18.07 23.10 -10.25
C VAL A 158 18.50 22.24 -11.44
#